data_AF-R7G4D8-F1
#
_entry.id   AF-R7G4D8-F1
#
_cell.length_a   1.000
_cell.length_b   1.000
_cell.length_c   1.000
_cell.angle_alpha   90.00
_cell.angle_beta   90.00
_cell.angle_gamma   90.00
#
_symmetry.space_group_name_H-M   'P 1'
#
loop_
_entity.id
_entity.type
_entity.pdbx_description
1 polymer ?
#
loop_
_entity_poly.entity_id
_entity_poly.type
_entity_poly.pdbx_seq_one_letter_code
_entity_poly.pdbx_strand_id
1 'polypeptide(L)'
;MLVSLAEELDTSVSTLLGETIQEEGLNEKDLKNISEKLEVINLQFAKRNKRKIKTIRYLLIFLCIIIVAVFIALIAMNSEYLSWDFNNSESAIAGTLLHGFEFLFVRFAPFVFIVSVIGIVLTYRKQ
;
A
#
# COMPACT_ATOMS: atom_id res chain seq x y z
N MET A 1 -36.19 48.42 15.69
CA MET A 1 -36.51 49.30 14.54
C MET A 1 -35.70 48.93 13.31
N LEU A 2 -34.35 48.93 13.34
CA LEU A 2 -33.53 48.47 12.19
C LEU A 2 -33.77 47.00 11.79
N VAL A 3 -33.95 46.12 12.77
CA VAL A 3 -34.33 44.71 12.52
C VAL A 3 -35.65 44.60 11.74
N SER A 4 -36.59 45.49 12.00
CA SER A 4 -37.89 45.50 11.32
C SER A 4 -37.81 46.03 9.89
N LEU A 5 -36.90 46.98 9.61
CA LEU A 5 -36.64 47.42 8.24
C LEU A 5 -35.89 46.35 7.43
N ALA A 6 -34.95 45.63 8.06
CA ALA A 6 -34.20 44.54 7.43
C ALA A 6 -35.12 43.40 6.98
N GLU A 7 -36.12 43.07 7.79
CA GLU A 7 -37.11 42.03 7.51
C GLU A 7 -38.07 42.41 6.36
N GLU A 8 -38.37 43.71 6.20
CA GLU A 8 -39.20 44.22 5.08
C GLU A 8 -38.43 44.29 3.75
N LEU A 9 -37.12 44.55 3.80
CA LEU A 9 -36.23 44.62 2.64
C LEU A 9 -35.57 43.28 2.28
N ASP A 10 -35.81 42.23 3.07
CA ASP A 10 -35.22 40.89 2.96
C ASP A 10 -33.67 40.92 2.87
N THR A 11 -33.04 41.91 3.53
CA THR A 11 -31.58 42.08 3.58
C THR A 11 -31.11 42.02 5.03
N SER A 12 -29.93 41.44 5.31
CA SER A 12 -29.48 41.30 6.70
C SER A 12 -29.14 42.66 7.32
N VAL A 13 -29.44 42.81 8.61
CA VAL A 13 -29.15 44.05 9.38
C VAL A 13 -27.66 44.42 9.30
N SER A 14 -26.79 43.43 9.19
CA SER A 14 -25.34 43.58 8.98
C SER A 14 -24.99 44.32 7.68
N THR A 15 -25.76 44.09 6.62
CA THR A 15 -25.56 44.80 5.33
C THR A 15 -25.99 46.26 5.43
N LEU A 16 -27.06 46.56 6.16
CA LEU A 16 -27.58 47.92 6.37
C LEU A 16 -26.75 48.77 7.34
N LEU A 17 -26.06 48.14 8.30
CA LEU A 17 -25.16 48.82 9.22
C LEU A 17 -23.84 49.28 8.57
N GLY A 18 -23.63 48.98 7.28
CA GLY A 18 -22.39 49.32 6.59
C GLY A 18 -21.17 48.64 7.22
N GLU A 19 -21.40 47.62 8.05
CA GLU A 19 -20.37 46.65 8.39
C GLU A 19 -20.13 45.90 7.08
N THR A 20 -19.26 46.52 6.28
CA THR A 20 -18.49 45.84 5.27
C THR A 20 -17.91 44.65 6.01
N ILE A 21 -18.59 43.51 5.87
CA ILE A 21 -17.91 42.25 5.74
C ILE A 21 -16.99 42.54 4.56
N GLN A 22 -15.82 43.09 4.89
CA GLN A 22 -14.66 42.89 4.11
C GLN A 22 -14.61 41.37 4.09
N GLU A 23 -15.12 40.78 3.00
CA GLU A 23 -14.42 39.68 2.38
C GLU A 23 -13.03 40.25 2.01
N GLU A 24 -12.28 40.50 3.08
CA GLU A 24 -10.95 41.05 3.09
C GLU A 24 -10.19 40.00 2.36
N GLY A 25 -9.77 40.35 1.15
CA GLY A 25 -9.35 39.40 0.15
C GLY A 25 -8.40 38.42 0.78
N LEU A 26 -8.87 37.19 1.01
CA LEU A 26 -8.00 36.03 0.98
C LEU A 26 -7.48 36.06 -0.44
N ASN A 27 -6.35 36.77 -0.60
CA ASN A 27 -5.96 37.37 -1.87
C ASN A 27 -6.11 36.29 -2.93
N GLU A 28 -6.89 36.56 -3.98
CA GLU A 28 -7.11 35.58 -5.05
C GLU A 28 -5.76 35.05 -5.59
N LYS A 29 -4.72 35.90 -5.49
CA LYS A 29 -3.30 35.58 -5.72
C LYS A 29 -2.69 34.59 -4.71
N ASP A 30 -2.99 34.73 -3.41
CA ASP A 30 -2.54 33.80 -2.36
C ASP A 30 -3.27 32.45 -2.47
N LEU A 31 -4.59 32.45 -2.73
CA LEU A 31 -5.35 31.23 -3.00
C LEU A 31 -4.85 30.53 -4.26
N LYS A 32 -4.57 31.29 -5.33
CA LYS A 32 -3.98 30.77 -6.58
C LYS A 32 -2.58 30.21 -6.36
N ASN A 33 -1.74 30.88 -5.57
CA ASN A 33 -0.40 30.41 -5.21
C ASN A 33 -0.48 29.12 -4.39
N ILE A 34 -1.39 29.04 -3.41
CA ILE A 34 -1.65 27.81 -2.64
C ILE A 34 -2.13 26.68 -3.55
N SER A 35 -3.04 26.96 -4.50
CA SER A 35 -3.53 25.98 -5.48
C SER A 35 -2.42 25.44 -6.37
N GLU A 36 -1.56 26.30 -6.92
CA GLU A 36 -0.39 25.87 -7.70
C GLU A 36 0.57 25.00 -6.87
N LYS A 37 0.85 25.39 -5.62
CA LYS A 37 1.70 24.59 -4.75
C LYS A 37 1.09 23.23 -4.44
N LEU A 38 -0.21 23.16 -4.19
CA LEU A 38 -0.92 21.89 -4.00
C LEU A 38 -0.89 21.03 -5.26
N GLU A 39 -1.05 21.62 -6.45
CA GLU A 39 -1.01 20.89 -7.71
C GLU A 39 0.38 20.29 -7.97
N VAL A 40 1.45 21.04 -7.73
CA VAL A 40 2.83 20.55 -7.83
C VAL A 40 3.09 19.43 -6.81
N ILE A 41 2.62 19.57 -5.57
CA ILE A 41 2.73 18.53 -4.53
C ILE A 41 1.96 17.27 -4.96
N ASN A 42 0.75 17.43 -5.49
CA ASN A 42 -0.09 16.33 -5.94
C ASN A 42 0.55 15.61 -7.15
N LEU A 43 1.11 16.36 -8.11
CA LEU A 43 1.85 15.81 -9.24
C LEU A 43 3.11 15.06 -8.79
N GLN A 44 3.86 15.60 -7.83
CA GLN A 44 5.01 14.90 -7.26
C GLN A 44 4.58 13.63 -6.50
N PHE A 45 3.53 13.70 -5.70
CA PHE A 45 2.98 12.54 -4.99
C PHE A 45 2.51 11.48 -5.97
N ALA A 46 1.75 11.84 -7.00
CA ALA A 46 1.30 10.95 -8.04
C ALA A 46 2.48 10.28 -8.77
N LYS A 47 3.53 11.05 -9.11
CA LYS A 47 4.74 10.54 -9.79
C LYS A 47 5.57 9.61 -8.88
N ARG A 48 5.74 9.94 -7.60
CA ARG A 48 6.42 9.10 -6.60
C ARG A 48 5.63 7.83 -6.30
N ASN A 49 4.31 7.93 -6.17
CA ASN A 49 3.42 6.79 -5.89
C ASN A 49 3.51 5.77 -7.04
N LYS A 50 3.43 6.23 -8.30
CA LYS A 50 3.60 5.39 -9.50
C LYS A 50 4.94 4.62 -9.52
N ARG A 51 6.04 5.26 -9.11
CA ARG A 51 7.36 4.59 -9.01
C ARG A 51 7.43 3.59 -7.86
N LYS A 52 6.94 3.94 -6.66
CA LYS A 52 6.96 3.06 -5.49
C LYS A 52 6.15 1.78 -5.70
N ILE A 53 5.00 1.87 -6.38
CA ILE A 53 4.17 0.71 -6.72
C ILE A 53 4.93 -0.28 -7.61
N LYS A 54 5.65 0.22 -8.64
CA LYS A 54 6.49 -0.64 -9.49
C LYS A 54 7.59 -1.33 -8.68
N THR A 55 8.26 -0.63 -7.78
CA THR A 55 9.30 -1.22 -6.92
C THR A 55 8.75 -2.32 -6.01
N ILE A 56 7.60 -2.08 -5.37
CA ILE A 56 6.94 -3.08 -4.51
C ILE A 56 6.54 -4.31 -5.33
N ARG A 57 6.07 -4.13 -6.57
CA ARG A 57 5.76 -5.24 -7.48
C ARG A 57 6.99 -6.11 -7.77
N TYR A 58 8.11 -5.50 -8.12
CA TYR A 58 9.35 -6.24 -8.38
C TYR A 58 9.86 -6.94 -7.12
N LEU A 59 9.74 -6.30 -5.95
CA LEU A 59 10.14 -6.91 -4.68
C LEU A 59 9.28 -8.13 -4.33
N LEU A 60 7.96 -8.08 -4.57
CA LEU A 60 7.06 -9.22 -4.40
C LEU A 60 7.35 -10.36 -5.36
N ILE A 61 7.61 -10.04 -6.64
CA ILE A 61 7.99 -11.05 -7.64
C ILE A 61 9.32 -11.71 -7.27
N PHE A 62 10.31 -10.93 -6.86
CA PHE A 62 11.61 -11.43 -6.44
C PHE A 62 11.49 -12.36 -5.23
N LEU A 63 10.69 -11.99 -4.23
CA LEU A 63 10.39 -12.84 -3.08
C LEU A 63 9.76 -14.16 -3.52
N CYS A 64 8.84 -14.13 -4.48
CA CYS A 64 8.20 -15.33 -5.04
C CYS A 64 9.24 -16.24 -5.74
N ILE A 65 10.15 -15.67 -6.52
CA ILE A 65 11.22 -16.43 -7.20
C ILE A 65 12.12 -17.14 -6.19
N ILE A 66 12.52 -16.47 -5.10
CA ILE A 66 13.32 -17.09 -4.03
C ILE A 66 12.61 -18.31 -3.46
N ILE A 67 11.32 -18.18 -3.18
CA ILE A 67 10.50 -19.26 -2.60
C ILE A 67 10.40 -20.45 -3.56
N VAL A 68 10.19 -20.20 -4.85
CA VAL A 68 10.17 -21.26 -5.87
C VAL A 68 11.53 -21.95 -5.99
N ALA A 69 12.65 -21.20 -5.93
CA ALA A 69 13.99 -21.77 -5.98
C ALA A 69 14.25 -22.70 -4.76
N VAL A 70 13.82 -22.30 -3.57
CA VAL A 70 13.88 -23.16 -2.37
C VAL A 70 13.06 -24.43 -2.57
N PHE A 71 11.89 -24.34 -3.22
CA PHE A 71 11.05 -25.50 -3.50
C PHE A 71 11.75 -26.52 -4.43
N ILE A 72 12.41 -26.03 -5.48
CA ILE A 72 13.17 -26.88 -6.41
C ILE A 72 14.33 -27.57 -5.68
N ALA A 73 15.05 -26.85 -4.82
CA ALA A 73 16.12 -27.42 -4.01
C ALA A 73 15.62 -28.50 -3.05
N LEU A 74 14.47 -28.28 -2.39
CA LEU A 74 13.85 -29.27 -1.53
C LEU A 74 13.41 -30.51 -2.31
N ILE A 75 12.78 -30.38 -3.48
CA ILE A 75 12.38 -31.53 -4.31
C ILE A 75 13.61 -32.33 -4.74
N ALA A 76 14.68 -31.65 -5.15
CA ALA A 76 15.94 -32.31 -5.52
C ALA A 76 16.52 -33.11 -4.34
N MET A 77 16.50 -32.54 -3.12
CA MET A 77 16.96 -33.23 -1.91
C MET A 77 16.00 -34.33 -1.44
N ASN A 78 14.68 -34.18 -1.60
CA ASN A 78 13.69 -35.15 -1.10
C ASN A 78 13.89 -36.55 -1.72
N SER A 79 14.31 -36.61 -2.98
CA SER A 79 14.69 -37.87 -3.66
C SER A 79 15.87 -38.60 -2.99
N GLU A 80 16.85 -37.87 -2.46
CA GLU A 80 18.03 -38.45 -1.80
C GLU A 80 17.76 -38.70 -0.31
N TYR A 81 16.99 -37.81 0.31
CA TYR A 81 16.63 -37.81 1.71
C TYR A 81 15.78 -39.03 2.12
N LEU A 82 14.89 -39.52 1.24
CA LEU A 82 14.08 -40.73 1.51
C LEU A 82 14.92 -42.01 1.61
N SER A 83 16.13 -42.00 1.04
CA SER A 83 17.04 -43.15 1.00
C SER A 83 18.06 -43.17 2.16
N TRP A 84 17.97 -42.20 3.07
CA TRP A 84 18.95 -42.03 4.12
C TRP A 84 18.78 -43.09 5.21
N ASP A 85 19.90 -43.56 5.76
CA ASP A 85 19.89 -44.60 6.79
C ASP A 85 19.45 -44.00 8.14
N PHE A 86 18.17 -44.16 8.47
CA PHE A 86 17.58 -43.72 9.74
C PHE A 86 18.08 -44.50 10.96
N ASN A 87 18.90 -45.53 10.76
CA ASN A 87 19.58 -46.24 11.85
C ASN A 87 20.78 -45.44 12.40
N ASN A 88 21.29 -44.46 11.64
CA ASN A 88 22.32 -43.55 12.11
C ASN A 88 21.69 -42.29 12.72
N SER A 89 22.08 -41.95 13.95
CA SER A 89 21.43 -40.89 14.73
C SER A 89 21.54 -39.50 14.10
N GLU A 90 22.66 -39.20 13.43
CA GLU A 90 22.89 -37.92 12.74
C GLU A 90 21.91 -37.72 11.56
N SER A 91 21.71 -38.79 10.78
CA SER A 91 20.80 -38.83 9.63
C SER A 91 19.34 -38.71 10.05
N ALA A 92 18.96 -39.36 11.15
CA ALA A 92 17.60 -39.30 11.68
C ALA A 92 17.21 -37.89 12.19
N ILE A 93 18.16 -37.16 12.79
CA ILE A 93 17.94 -35.79 13.29
C ILE A 93 17.79 -34.80 12.13
N ALA A 94 18.71 -34.85 11.17
CA ALA A 94 18.62 -34.02 9.97
C ALA A 94 17.37 -34.38 9.14
N GLY A 95 17.02 -35.67 9.14
CA GLY A 95 15.69 -36.24 8.89
C GLY A 95 14.53 -35.36 9.36
N THR A 96 14.25 -35.51 10.65
CA THR A 96 13.13 -34.86 11.32
C THR A 96 13.14 -33.34 11.20
N LEU A 97 14.30 -32.69 11.18
CA LEU A 97 14.42 -31.25 10.94
C LEU A 97 13.96 -30.84 9.53
N LEU A 98 14.40 -31.54 8.50
CA LEU A 98 13.97 -31.29 7.11
C LEU A 98 12.46 -31.50 6.97
N HIS A 99 11.94 -32.58 7.54
CA HIS A 99 10.51 -32.86 7.50
C HIS A 99 9.68 -31.81 8.25
N GLY A 100 10.17 -31.34 9.41
CA GLY A 100 9.55 -30.23 10.13
C GLY A 100 9.58 -28.92 9.34
N PHE A 101 10.65 -28.67 8.59
CA PHE A 101 10.75 -27.52 7.69
C PHE A 101 9.76 -27.62 6.52
N GLU A 102 9.67 -28.78 5.84
CA GLU A 102 8.69 -29.02 4.78
C GLU A 102 7.27 -28.77 5.27
N PHE A 103 6.93 -29.25 6.47
CA PHE A 103 5.61 -29.06 7.07
C PHE A 103 5.28 -27.58 7.28
N LEU A 104 6.24 -26.80 7.76
CA LEU A 104 6.08 -25.35 7.92
C LEU A 104 5.92 -24.68 6.54
N PHE A 105 6.76 -25.08 5.58
CA PHE A 105 6.82 -24.49 4.24
C PHE A 105 5.54 -24.74 3.43
N VAL A 106 4.99 -25.96 3.47
CA VAL A 106 3.69 -26.31 2.86
C VAL A 106 2.58 -25.42 3.40
N ARG A 107 2.62 -25.07 4.69
CA ARG A 107 1.66 -24.14 5.30
C ARG A 107 1.91 -22.68 4.95
N PHE A 108 3.14 -22.29 4.65
CA PHE A 108 3.47 -20.94 4.20
C PHE A 108 3.13 -20.69 2.72
N ALA A 109 3.16 -21.73 1.87
CA ALA A 109 2.86 -21.61 0.45
C ALA A 109 1.49 -20.95 0.14
N PRO A 110 0.37 -21.29 0.82
CA PRO A 110 -0.91 -20.59 0.67
C PRO A 110 -0.83 -19.08 0.99
N PHE A 111 -0.09 -18.70 2.04
CA PHE A 111 0.05 -17.28 2.41
C PHE A 111 0.84 -16.52 1.36
N VAL A 112 1.91 -17.11 0.83
CA VAL A 112 2.71 -16.53 -0.25
C VAL A 112 1.88 -16.37 -1.52
N PHE A 113 1.04 -17.35 -1.83
CA PHE A 113 0.11 -17.28 -2.96
C PHE A 113 -0.88 -16.12 -2.80
N ILE A 114 -1.49 -15.97 -1.62
CA ILE A 114 -2.40 -14.86 -1.32
C ILE A 114 -1.68 -13.51 -1.46
N VAL A 115 -0.47 -13.36 -0.91
CA VAL A 115 0.34 -12.13 -1.03
C VAL A 115 0.66 -11.81 -2.49
N SER A 116 0.98 -12.84 -3.30
CA SER A 116 1.23 -12.68 -4.73
C SER A 116 -0.02 -12.19 -5.48
N VAL A 117 -1.18 -12.81 -5.24
CA VAL A 117 -2.46 -12.41 -5.84
C VAL A 117 -2.82 -10.98 -5.43
N ILE A 118 -2.69 -10.62 -4.15
CA ILE A 118 -2.94 -9.27 -3.65
C ILE A 118 -2.00 -8.26 -4.32
N GLY A 119 -0.71 -8.59 -4.46
CA GLY A 119 0.27 -7.77 -5.17
C GLY A 119 -0.12 -7.51 -6.63
N ILE A 120 -0.60 -8.54 -7.33
CA ILE A 120 -1.08 -8.44 -8.72
C ILE A 120 -2.35 -7.58 -8.79
N VAL A 121 -3.37 -7.86 -7.96
CA VAL A 121 -4.65 -7.13 -7.95
C VAL A 121 -4.48 -5.65 -7.61
N LEU A 122 -3.66 -5.32 -6.60
CA LEU A 122 -3.38 -3.93 -6.25
C LEU A 122 -2.62 -3.18 -7.35
N THR A 123 -1.82 -3.89 -8.15
CA THR A 123 -1.14 -3.30 -9.31
C THR A 123 -2.12 -3.00 -10.43
N TYR A 124 -3.09 -3.89 -10.69
CA TYR A 124 -4.12 -3.68 -11.71
C TYR A 124 -5.10 -2.56 -11.37
N ARG A 125 -5.43 -2.36 -10.08
CA ARG A 125 -6.33 -1.28 -9.64
C ARG A 125 -5.73 0.13 -9.68
N LYS A 126 -4.42 0.28 -9.91
CA LYS A 126 -3.72 1.57 -9.96
C LYS A 126 -3.25 1.97 -11.37
N GLN A 127 -3.57 1.17 -12.39
CA GLN A 127 -3.63 1.60 -13.79
C GLN A 127 -4.98 2.25 -14.06
#